data_AF-A0A6P1VWX3-F1
#
_entry.id   AF-A0A6P1VWX3-F1
#
_cell.length_a   1.000
_cell.length_b   1.000
_cell.length_c   1.000
_cell.angle_alpha   90.00
_cell.angle_beta   90.00
_cell.angle_gamma   90.00
#
_symmetry.space_group_name_H-M   'P 1'
#
loop_
_entity.id
_entity.type
_entity.pdbx_description
1 polymer ?
#
loop_
_entity_poly.entity_id
_entity_poly.type
_entity_poly.pdbx_seq_one_letter_code
_entity_poly.pdbx_strand_id
1 'polypeptide(L)'
;MQRPLCCLLLCLLFYAVSVSAQKPELPYTTINFQNLNDFKPTGSNWKLAGDVFYDLNKSGGGSVKSGTGILVNDLSGKSKDHLFTKMEHGDIELELDFMMEKGSNSGIYLQGRYEIQLFDSWGVKVPTPADCGSIYERWDESRPEGRKGYEGHPPAQNVSKAPGLWQHYKIVFRAPRFNEKGEKIANARFVKVIQNGVTIHENIEVTGPTRSAAFQDEKPMGPLMLQGDHGPVAIRTIKYKAYAIEPVALTKLQLSAYDGKFKSVDELASLTPKREMPIDVLAHLAPGSKDNFAGKITGTIHIPRSGEYLLNLNLRWIPAEVNPNVRNGAGELKIAGKKLLTINTEDGGTASTKVNLEAGDYPLELSYYKNFGLWYARSNDILLSVEGPGFQYTTLNQIIRAEDPVSEISLLAKSEPVMQRGFVNHHGLKHTHTISVGEPGDANYTVDLAKGEFLQIWRGDFLETTPMWHGRGETQLSVPLGSVIELSGKPSLAWLADKNAAWPDSSATYTNLGYDIDKSGRPVFKYTLGTANVRESFASTDEGRKLSHSFTVTPGTTVTGQGIWCRIASGSDITELPNGMYAINDKQYFIELPGKEKPVIRTTAANTKELLMPINATNNTGTVTYSIVW
;
A
#
# COMPACT_ATOMS: atom_id res chain seq x y z
N MET A 1 58.22 -27.71 -22.94
CA MET A 1 57.91 -27.60 -21.49
C MET A 1 56.64 -26.79 -21.34
N GLN A 2 55.68 -27.38 -20.63
CA GLN A 2 54.29 -26.94 -20.48
C GLN A 2 54.16 -25.61 -19.72
N ARG A 3 53.20 -24.78 -20.12
CA ARG A 3 52.57 -23.77 -19.26
C ARG A 3 51.06 -24.06 -19.26
N PRO A 4 50.38 -24.11 -18.11
CA PRO A 4 48.97 -24.45 -18.06
C PRO A 4 48.11 -23.25 -18.44
N LEU A 5 47.09 -23.54 -19.25
CA LEU A 5 45.98 -22.66 -19.59
C LEU A 5 45.06 -22.57 -18.36
N CYS A 6 44.92 -21.40 -17.76
CA CYS A 6 43.94 -21.17 -16.69
C CYS A 6 42.67 -20.60 -17.32
N CYS A 7 41.62 -21.43 -17.43
CA CYS A 7 40.28 -21.01 -17.83
C CYS A 7 39.65 -20.20 -16.69
N LEU A 8 39.47 -18.89 -16.89
CA LEU A 8 38.51 -18.11 -16.09
C LEU A 8 37.11 -18.32 -16.66
N LEU A 9 36.30 -19.12 -15.98
CA LEU A 9 34.85 -19.17 -16.19
C LEU A 9 34.24 -17.94 -15.48
N LEU A 10 33.89 -16.91 -16.25
CA LEU A 10 33.15 -15.75 -15.73
C LEU A 10 31.64 -16.13 -15.70
N CYS A 11 31.15 -16.62 -14.58
CA CYS A 11 29.71 -16.77 -14.35
C CYS A 11 29.10 -15.40 -14.05
N LEU A 12 28.58 -14.73 -15.08
CA LEU A 12 27.67 -13.60 -14.94
C LEU A 12 26.30 -14.11 -14.48
N LEU A 13 26.06 -14.11 -13.17
CA LEU A 13 24.73 -14.26 -12.59
C LEU A 13 23.94 -12.98 -12.88
N PHE A 14 23.07 -13.04 -13.88
CA PHE A 14 21.99 -12.07 -14.05
C PHE A 14 21.03 -12.24 -12.86
N TYR A 15 21.04 -11.27 -11.95
CA TYR A 15 19.96 -11.10 -10.98
C TYR A 15 18.68 -10.79 -11.76
N ALA A 16 17.77 -11.76 -11.82
CA ALA A 16 16.40 -11.52 -12.22
C ALA A 16 15.75 -10.66 -11.13
N VAL A 17 15.75 -9.34 -11.34
CA VAL A 17 14.87 -8.43 -10.60
C VAL A 17 13.46 -8.90 -10.94
N SER A 18 12.78 -9.49 -9.96
CA SER A 18 11.36 -9.78 -10.08
C SER A 18 10.65 -8.44 -10.13
N VAL A 19 10.40 -7.95 -11.34
CA VAL A 19 9.52 -6.82 -11.59
C VAL A 19 8.14 -7.32 -11.20
N SER A 20 7.73 -7.03 -9.96
CA SER A 20 6.31 -6.96 -9.67
C SER A 20 5.72 -6.03 -10.72
N ALA A 21 4.84 -6.54 -11.57
CA ALA A 21 4.19 -5.77 -12.63
C ALA A 21 3.40 -4.65 -11.95
N GLN A 22 4.05 -3.51 -11.74
CA GLN A 22 3.41 -2.30 -11.28
C GLN A 22 2.37 -1.98 -12.34
N LYS A 23 1.10 -1.80 -11.93
CA LYS A 23 0.07 -1.36 -12.87
C LYS A 23 0.64 -0.14 -13.59
N PRO A 24 0.67 -0.12 -14.92
CA PRO A 24 1.09 1.07 -15.62
C PRO A 24 0.13 2.18 -15.17
N GLU A 25 0.70 3.30 -14.74
CA GLU A 25 -0.04 4.47 -14.30
C GLU A 25 0.70 5.73 -14.78
N LEU A 26 -0.03 6.84 -14.99
CA LEU A 26 0.60 8.14 -15.20
C LEU A 26 1.24 8.65 -13.91
N PRO A 27 2.32 9.45 -13.98
CA PRO A 27 3.00 9.95 -12.80
C PRO A 27 2.14 10.97 -12.03
N TYR A 28 2.28 11.00 -10.71
CA TYR A 28 1.69 12.06 -9.87
C TYR A 28 2.43 13.39 -10.05
N THR A 29 1.69 14.49 -9.96
CA THR A 29 2.26 15.83 -9.75
C THR A 29 2.65 15.99 -8.29
N THR A 30 3.84 16.51 -8.00
CA THR A 30 4.35 16.70 -6.62
C THR A 30 4.32 18.18 -6.25
N ILE A 31 3.82 18.52 -5.06
CA ILE A 31 3.96 19.87 -4.48
C ILE A 31 5.41 20.05 -4.00
N ASN A 32 6.04 21.16 -4.37
CA ASN A 32 7.44 21.39 -4.11
C ASN A 32 7.67 21.95 -2.68
N PHE A 33 8.41 21.21 -1.84
CA PHE A 33 8.79 21.65 -0.49
C PHE A 33 10.22 22.20 -0.40
N GLN A 34 10.79 22.66 -1.52
CA GLN A 34 12.02 23.45 -1.54
C GLN A 34 11.77 24.94 -1.26
N ASN A 35 10.54 25.41 -1.43
CA ASN A 35 10.07 26.76 -1.11
C ASN A 35 8.54 26.72 -0.91
N LEU A 36 7.92 27.83 -0.52
CA LEU A 36 6.47 27.91 -0.29
C LEU A 36 5.69 28.44 -1.51
N ASN A 37 6.28 28.44 -2.71
CA ASN A 37 5.67 29.10 -3.88
C ASN A 37 4.38 28.42 -4.36
N ASP A 38 4.15 27.16 -4.03
CA ASP A 38 2.92 26.43 -4.38
C ASP A 38 1.74 26.76 -3.45
N PHE A 39 1.97 27.60 -2.43
CA PHE A 39 0.98 28.00 -1.44
C PHE A 39 0.63 29.48 -1.53
N LYS A 40 -0.61 29.80 -1.14
CA LYS A 40 -1.04 31.19 -0.94
C LYS A 40 -0.30 31.77 0.28
N PRO A 41 -0.15 33.11 0.37
CA PRO A 41 0.46 33.74 1.54
C PRO A 41 -0.19 33.25 2.84
N THR A 42 0.62 32.94 3.86
CA THR A 42 0.19 32.33 5.12
C THR A 42 0.98 32.89 6.31
N GLY A 43 0.62 32.46 7.51
CA GLY A 43 1.28 32.80 8.77
C GLY A 43 2.66 32.23 8.94
N SER A 44 3.39 32.76 9.94
CA SER A 44 4.74 32.29 10.29
C SER A 44 4.77 30.94 10.99
N ASN A 45 3.60 30.34 11.29
CA ASN A 45 3.51 28.98 11.81
C ASN A 45 3.90 27.93 10.75
N TRP A 46 3.72 28.21 9.46
CA TRP A 46 4.15 27.30 8.39
C TRP A 46 5.57 27.61 7.93
N LYS A 47 6.46 26.63 8.04
CA LYS A 47 7.87 26.76 7.64
C LYS A 47 8.44 25.48 7.05
N LEU A 48 9.58 25.61 6.39
CA LEU A 48 10.32 24.48 5.85
C LEU A 48 11.40 24.01 6.82
N ALA A 49 11.62 22.70 6.84
CA ALA A 49 12.59 22.00 7.65
C ALA A 49 13.29 20.91 6.85
N GLY A 50 14.51 20.55 7.28
CA GLY A 50 15.25 19.41 6.73
C GLY A 50 15.07 18.12 7.53
N ASP A 51 14.70 18.23 8.81
CA ASP A 51 14.33 17.09 9.67
C ASP A 51 13.42 17.56 10.82
N VAL A 52 12.59 16.64 11.32
CA VAL A 52 11.68 16.85 12.45
C VAL A 52 11.77 15.66 13.40
N PHE A 53 11.81 15.96 14.69
CA PHE A 53 11.67 14.99 15.77
C PHE A 53 10.48 15.39 16.63
N TYR A 54 9.58 14.45 16.90
CA TYR A 54 8.55 14.58 17.93
C TYR A 54 8.75 13.49 18.98
N ASP A 55 8.75 13.87 20.26
CA ASP A 55 8.94 12.92 21.34
C ASP A 55 7.66 12.10 21.59
N LEU A 56 7.78 10.80 21.39
CA LEU A 56 6.74 9.82 21.66
C LEU A 56 6.14 9.94 23.07
N ASN A 57 6.98 10.28 24.05
CA ASN A 57 6.60 10.25 25.46
C ASN A 57 6.06 11.60 25.95
N LYS A 58 6.29 12.70 25.21
CA LYS A 58 6.06 14.07 25.69
C LYS A 58 5.48 15.00 24.62
N SER A 59 4.32 15.58 24.90
CA SER A 59 3.75 16.68 24.11
C SER A 59 4.56 17.97 24.30
N GLY A 60 4.73 18.77 23.25
CA GLY A 60 5.66 19.90 23.21
C GLY A 60 7.14 19.48 23.30
N GLY A 61 7.45 18.20 23.08
CA GLY A 61 8.81 17.64 23.07
C GLY A 61 9.49 17.70 21.70
N GLY A 62 8.86 18.33 20.71
CA GLY A 62 9.36 18.41 19.35
C GLY A 62 10.60 19.29 19.14
N SER A 63 11.36 18.98 18.08
CA SER A 63 12.42 19.84 17.57
C SER A 63 12.50 19.77 16.05
N VAL A 64 12.96 20.87 15.45
CA VAL A 64 13.02 21.03 13.99
C VAL A 64 14.44 21.43 13.60
N LYS A 65 15.01 20.75 12.61
CA LYS A 65 16.30 21.09 12.02
C LYS A 65 16.10 21.95 10.77
N SER A 66 16.79 23.08 10.71
CA SER A 66 16.75 23.97 9.54
C SER A 66 17.10 23.23 8.24
N GLY A 67 16.33 23.51 7.19
CA GLY A 67 16.50 22.90 5.87
C GLY A 67 15.20 23.00 5.06
N THR A 68 15.10 22.18 4.02
CA THR A 68 13.93 22.09 3.13
C THR A 68 13.53 20.63 2.92
N GLY A 69 12.37 20.40 2.33
CA GLY A 69 11.84 19.05 2.06
C GLY A 69 10.74 18.61 3.02
N ILE A 70 10.60 19.26 4.18
CA ILE A 70 9.50 19.02 5.12
C ILE A 70 8.79 20.34 5.41
N LEU A 71 7.48 20.37 5.20
CA LEU A 71 6.59 21.45 5.64
C LEU A 71 6.16 21.18 7.08
N VAL A 72 6.30 22.17 7.96
CA VAL A 72 6.00 22.04 9.40
C VAL A 72 5.02 23.13 9.83
N ASN A 73 3.99 22.75 10.57
CA ASN A 73 3.19 23.66 11.38
C ASN A 73 3.82 23.79 12.78
N ASP A 74 4.36 24.96 13.08
CA ASP A 74 4.95 25.31 14.37
C ASP A 74 4.11 26.37 15.08
N LEU A 75 3.43 25.94 16.14
CA LEU A 75 2.56 26.76 16.96
C LEU A 75 3.24 27.38 18.19
N SER A 76 4.58 27.35 18.27
CA SER A 76 5.32 28.05 19.34
C SER A 76 5.23 29.58 19.24
N GLY A 77 4.88 30.10 18.06
CA GLY A 77 4.67 31.52 17.80
C GLY A 77 3.23 32.00 18.06
N LYS A 78 2.91 33.21 17.56
CA LYS A 78 1.56 33.79 17.65
C LYS A 78 0.64 33.43 16.47
N SER A 79 1.22 33.08 15.31
CA SER A 79 0.46 32.73 14.12
C SER A 79 -0.23 31.38 14.29
N LYS A 80 -1.45 31.29 13.77
CA LYS A 80 -2.30 30.09 13.79
C LYS A 80 -3.03 29.95 12.46
N ASP A 81 -2.39 30.37 11.37
CA ASP A 81 -3.04 30.46 10.08
C ASP A 81 -3.16 29.07 9.45
N HIS A 82 -4.26 28.79 8.75
CA HIS A 82 -4.34 27.61 7.87
C HIS A 82 -3.47 27.82 6.61
N LEU A 83 -3.00 26.73 6.00
CA LEU A 83 -2.24 26.78 4.75
C LEU A 83 -3.13 26.39 3.58
N PHE A 84 -3.14 27.23 2.54
CA PHE A 84 -3.87 26.95 1.30
C PHE A 84 -2.91 26.81 0.14
N THR A 85 -3.13 25.77 -0.64
CA THR A 85 -2.47 25.60 -1.94
C THR A 85 -2.96 26.65 -2.96
N LYS A 86 -2.11 26.99 -3.93
CA LYS A 86 -2.48 27.84 -5.08
C LYS A 86 -3.30 27.09 -6.12
N MET A 87 -2.99 25.80 -6.33
CA MET A 87 -3.77 24.97 -7.23
C MET A 87 -5.20 24.83 -6.70
N GLU A 88 -6.13 24.47 -7.58
CA GLU A 88 -7.48 24.07 -7.20
C GLU A 88 -7.80 22.76 -7.89
N HIS A 89 -8.62 21.93 -7.27
CA HIS A 89 -8.97 20.60 -7.78
C HIS A 89 -10.48 20.36 -7.72
N GLY A 90 -10.98 19.55 -8.65
CA GLY A 90 -12.25 18.86 -8.56
C GLY A 90 -12.04 17.47 -7.98
N ASP A 91 -12.23 16.46 -8.81
CA ASP A 91 -11.84 15.09 -8.49
C ASP A 91 -10.31 14.98 -8.34
N ILE A 92 -9.84 14.15 -7.42
CA ILE A 92 -8.42 14.04 -7.12
C ILE A 92 -8.07 12.66 -6.56
N GLU A 93 -6.94 12.11 -7.01
CA GLU A 93 -6.16 11.13 -6.26
C GLU A 93 -5.02 11.87 -5.56
N LEU A 94 -4.95 11.79 -4.24
CA LEU A 94 -4.01 12.50 -3.38
C LEU A 94 -3.22 11.49 -2.54
N GLU A 95 -1.91 11.60 -2.55
CA GLU A 95 -1.02 10.91 -1.61
C GLU A 95 -0.31 11.92 -0.73
N LEU A 96 -0.25 11.68 0.58
CA LEU A 96 0.55 12.49 1.50
C LEU A 96 1.26 11.65 2.56
N ASP A 97 2.44 12.13 2.95
CA ASP A 97 3.17 11.64 4.11
C ASP A 97 3.16 12.69 5.21
N PHE A 98 2.68 12.32 6.40
CA PHE A 98 2.57 13.21 7.55
C PHE A 98 3.13 12.58 8.84
N MET A 99 3.50 13.42 9.79
CA MET A 99 3.97 13.03 11.12
C MET A 99 3.37 13.96 12.16
N MET A 100 2.91 13.39 13.27
CA MET A 100 2.21 14.11 14.33
C MET A 100 3.03 14.11 15.62
N GLU A 101 2.96 15.20 16.38
CA GLU A 101 3.36 15.21 17.79
C GLU A 101 2.32 14.48 18.65
N LYS A 102 2.73 13.98 19.82
CA LYS A 102 1.83 13.39 20.81
C LYS A 102 0.69 14.35 21.18
N GLY A 103 -0.54 13.87 21.03
CA GLY A 103 -1.78 14.60 21.29
C GLY A 103 -2.11 15.68 20.26
N SER A 104 -1.41 15.76 19.14
CA SER A 104 -1.62 16.79 18.12
C SER A 104 -2.91 16.55 17.32
N ASN A 105 -3.46 17.65 16.79
CA ASN A 105 -4.65 17.71 15.95
C ASN A 105 -4.39 18.65 14.77
N SER A 106 -4.77 18.22 13.57
CA SER A 106 -4.77 18.98 12.32
C SER A 106 -5.78 18.34 11.37
N GLY A 107 -5.84 18.77 10.11
CA GLY A 107 -6.75 18.20 9.13
C GLY A 107 -6.34 18.55 7.70
N ILE A 108 -6.63 17.63 6.78
CA ILE A 108 -6.51 17.85 5.34
C ILE A 108 -7.91 18.07 4.80
N TYR A 109 -8.18 19.26 4.28
CA TYR A 109 -9.47 19.60 3.70
C TYR A 109 -9.39 19.58 2.18
N LEU A 110 -10.13 18.65 1.58
CA LEU A 110 -10.34 18.58 0.14
C LEU A 110 -11.24 19.74 -0.27
N GLN A 111 -10.83 20.50 -1.28
CA GLN A 111 -11.48 21.74 -1.72
C GLN A 111 -11.66 22.81 -0.61
N GLY A 112 -10.92 22.71 0.50
CA GLY A 112 -11.08 23.56 1.69
C GLY A 112 -12.40 23.30 2.43
N ARG A 113 -13.04 22.16 2.18
CA ARG A 113 -14.42 21.85 2.59
C ARG A 113 -14.59 20.52 3.30
N TYR A 114 -13.94 19.47 2.84
CA TYR A 114 -14.17 18.11 3.33
C TYR A 114 -12.93 17.60 4.03
N GLU A 115 -12.98 17.51 5.35
CA GLU A 115 -11.85 17.13 6.18
C GLU A 115 -11.65 15.62 6.24
N ILE A 116 -10.41 15.19 5.97
CA ILE A 116 -9.85 13.97 6.54
C ILE A 116 -9.01 14.37 7.75
N GLN A 117 -9.39 13.82 8.91
CA GLN A 117 -8.84 14.14 10.22
C GLN A 117 -7.37 13.69 10.34
N LEU A 118 -6.53 14.54 10.94
CA LEU A 118 -5.18 14.20 11.40
C LEU A 118 -5.14 14.35 12.91
N PHE A 119 -5.21 13.23 13.63
CA PHE A 119 -5.15 13.22 15.09
C PHE A 119 -4.12 12.22 15.59
N ASP A 120 -3.54 12.46 16.77
CA ASP A 120 -2.83 11.39 17.48
C ASP A 120 -3.82 10.37 18.04
N SER A 121 -4.17 9.40 17.21
CA SER A 121 -5.04 8.28 17.57
C SER A 121 -4.25 7.00 17.85
N TRP A 122 -2.94 7.06 18.11
CA TRP A 122 -2.16 5.85 18.34
C TRP A 122 -2.64 5.06 19.57
N GLY A 123 -3.03 3.80 19.37
CA GLY A 123 -3.57 2.94 20.42
C GLY A 123 -5.05 3.15 20.76
N VAL A 124 -5.77 4.01 20.03
CA VAL A 124 -7.23 4.11 20.15
C VAL A 124 -7.89 2.82 19.66
N LYS A 125 -8.68 2.17 20.51
CA LYS A 125 -9.29 0.86 20.23
C LYS A 125 -10.58 0.95 19.41
N VAL A 126 -11.38 1.97 19.66
CA VAL A 126 -12.67 2.19 18.98
C VAL A 126 -12.63 3.60 18.42
N PRO A 127 -12.36 3.76 17.11
CA PRO A 127 -12.28 5.08 16.52
C PRO A 127 -13.65 5.75 16.47
N THR A 128 -13.64 7.06 16.65
CA THR A 128 -14.77 7.97 16.57
C THR A 128 -14.57 8.93 15.41
N PRO A 129 -15.58 9.73 15.00
CA PRO A 129 -15.39 10.74 13.96
C PRO A 129 -14.30 11.79 14.25
N ALA A 130 -13.74 11.85 15.47
CA ALA A 130 -12.64 12.74 15.83
C ALA A 130 -11.24 12.10 15.66
N ASP A 131 -11.18 10.80 15.37
CA ASP A 131 -9.92 10.07 15.27
C ASP A 131 -9.27 10.19 13.89
N CYS A 132 -7.97 9.96 13.83
CA CYS A 132 -7.17 10.03 12.62
C CYS A 132 -7.78 9.18 11.50
N GLY A 133 -7.89 9.77 10.32
CA GLY A 133 -8.44 9.11 9.14
C GLY A 133 -9.96 9.24 9.03
N SER A 134 -10.65 9.77 10.04
CA SER A 134 -12.09 10.04 9.96
C SER A 134 -12.41 11.09 8.90
N ILE A 135 -13.56 10.94 8.26
CA ILE A 135 -14.22 12.06 7.58
C ILE A 135 -14.95 12.83 8.68
N TYR A 136 -14.49 14.05 8.97
CA TYR A 136 -14.92 14.79 10.15
C TYR A 136 -16.40 15.17 10.07
N GLU A 137 -17.02 15.35 11.24
CA GLU A 137 -18.45 15.66 11.30
C GLU A 137 -18.77 17.06 10.76
N ARG A 138 -20.00 17.18 10.25
CA ARG A 138 -20.66 18.46 10.02
C ARG A 138 -21.20 19.00 11.34
N TRP A 139 -21.47 20.30 11.37
CA TRP A 139 -21.97 20.96 12.58
C TRP A 139 -23.24 21.76 12.31
N ASP A 140 -24.23 21.62 13.18
CA ASP A 140 -25.49 22.35 13.13
C ASP A 140 -25.90 22.77 14.55
N GLU A 141 -25.73 24.07 14.84
CA GLU A 141 -26.04 24.66 16.14
C GLU A 141 -27.53 24.59 16.50
N SER A 142 -28.42 24.38 15.52
CA SER A 142 -29.86 24.27 15.78
C SER A 142 -30.28 22.90 16.33
N ARG A 143 -29.39 21.89 16.26
CA ARG A 143 -29.65 20.56 16.80
C ARG A 143 -29.52 20.54 18.32
N PRO A 144 -30.18 19.58 19.01
CA PRO A 144 -30.03 19.41 20.45
C PRO A 144 -28.56 19.26 20.87
N GLU A 145 -28.24 19.73 22.08
CA GLU A 145 -26.90 19.57 22.67
C GLU A 145 -26.49 18.09 22.68
N GLY A 146 -25.23 17.81 22.35
CA GLY A 146 -24.73 16.45 22.11
C GLY A 146 -25.15 15.80 20.78
N ARG A 147 -25.92 16.50 19.92
CA ARG A 147 -26.29 16.06 18.55
C ARG A 147 -26.01 17.12 17.47
N LYS A 148 -25.21 18.13 17.81
CA LYS A 148 -24.78 19.19 16.89
C LYS A 148 -23.83 18.68 15.82
N GLY A 149 -22.95 17.75 16.20
CA GLY A 149 -22.15 16.93 15.29
C GLY A 149 -23.01 15.91 14.55
N TYR A 150 -22.90 15.84 13.23
CA TYR A 150 -23.61 14.85 12.41
C TYR A 150 -22.84 14.50 11.13
N GLU A 151 -23.15 13.36 10.52
CA GLU A 151 -22.48 12.87 9.30
C GLU A 151 -20.94 12.77 9.44
N GLY A 152 -20.45 12.51 10.65
CA GLY A 152 -19.06 12.09 10.87
C GLY A 152 -18.91 10.60 10.61
N HIS A 153 -17.82 10.21 9.94
CA HIS A 153 -17.54 8.83 9.61
C HIS A 153 -16.20 8.40 10.22
N PRO A 154 -16.21 7.56 11.29
CA PRO A 154 -14.97 7.00 11.83
C PRO A 154 -14.33 6.04 10.82
N PRO A 155 -12.99 5.90 10.80
CA PRO A 155 -12.32 4.89 9.98
C PRO A 155 -12.78 3.48 10.36
N ALA A 156 -12.84 2.57 9.39
CA ALA A 156 -13.22 1.18 9.60
C ALA A 156 -12.39 0.46 10.68
N GLN A 157 -11.11 0.82 10.78
CA GLN A 157 -10.21 0.42 11.87
C GLN A 157 -9.15 1.51 12.09
N ASN A 158 -8.58 1.55 13.29
CA ASN A 158 -7.47 2.44 13.58
C ASN A 158 -6.13 1.80 13.19
N VAL A 159 -5.44 2.41 12.25
CA VAL A 159 -4.13 1.97 11.76
C VAL A 159 -3.07 3.06 11.91
N SER A 160 -3.31 3.99 12.84
CA SER A 160 -2.39 5.07 13.17
C SER A 160 -1.12 4.53 13.80
N LYS A 161 0.01 5.02 13.30
CA LYS A 161 1.32 4.82 13.90
C LYS A 161 1.57 5.73 15.10
N ALA A 162 2.60 5.38 15.85
CA ALA A 162 3.05 6.15 17.01
C ALA A 162 3.45 7.61 16.65
N PRO A 163 3.23 8.59 17.54
CA PRO A 163 3.75 9.94 17.38
C PRO A 163 5.25 9.97 17.05
N GLY A 164 5.64 10.85 16.14
CA GLY A 164 7.00 10.93 15.62
C GLY A 164 7.34 9.94 14.50
N LEU A 165 6.42 9.04 14.11
CA LEU A 165 6.57 8.18 12.93
C LEU A 165 5.86 8.76 11.72
N TRP A 166 6.39 8.48 10.53
CA TRP A 166 5.75 8.85 9.27
C TRP A 166 4.56 7.95 8.95
N GLN A 167 3.43 8.61 8.74
CA GLN A 167 2.15 8.06 8.32
C GLN A 167 1.93 8.39 6.84
N HIS A 168 1.14 7.57 6.15
CA HIS A 168 0.82 7.77 4.74
C HIS A 168 -0.69 7.73 4.51
N TYR A 169 -1.25 8.69 3.76
CA TYR A 169 -2.56 8.53 3.14
C TYR A 169 -2.47 8.41 1.63
N LYS A 170 -3.40 7.62 1.08
CA LYS A 170 -3.89 7.73 -0.30
C LYS A 170 -5.40 7.98 -0.27
N ILE A 171 -5.85 9.07 -0.86
CA ILE A 171 -7.24 9.53 -0.88
C ILE A 171 -7.70 9.63 -2.33
N VAL A 172 -8.82 8.99 -2.65
CA VAL A 172 -9.53 9.13 -3.92
C VAL A 172 -10.83 9.86 -3.66
N PHE A 173 -10.92 11.09 -4.12
CA PHE A 173 -12.02 12.00 -3.84
C PHE A 173 -12.71 12.44 -5.13
N ARG A 174 -14.04 12.41 -5.11
CA ARG A 174 -14.92 12.94 -6.16
C ARG A 174 -15.60 14.20 -5.65
N ALA A 175 -15.38 15.31 -6.34
CA ALA A 175 -16.01 16.60 -6.05
C ALA A 175 -17.53 16.55 -6.24
N PRO A 176 -18.29 17.48 -5.63
CA PRO A 176 -19.72 17.60 -5.92
C PRO A 176 -19.95 17.98 -7.39
N ARG A 177 -21.10 17.61 -7.95
CA ARG A 177 -21.48 17.91 -9.33
C ARG A 177 -22.61 18.92 -9.37
N PHE A 178 -22.59 19.77 -10.40
CA PHE A 178 -23.58 20.82 -10.62
C PHE A 178 -24.03 20.79 -12.08
N ASN A 179 -25.28 21.15 -12.33
CA ASN A 179 -25.77 21.35 -13.69
C ASN A 179 -25.35 22.74 -14.24
N GLU A 180 -25.70 23.02 -15.50
CA GLU A 180 -25.39 24.30 -16.16
C GLU A 180 -26.00 25.54 -15.46
N LYS A 181 -27.06 25.35 -14.66
CA LYS A 181 -27.68 26.41 -13.86
C LYS A 181 -26.99 26.64 -12.52
N GLY A 182 -25.96 25.84 -12.20
CA GLY A 182 -25.26 25.88 -10.92
C GLY A 182 -25.99 25.17 -9.78
N GLU A 183 -27.02 24.36 -10.08
CA GLU A 183 -27.73 23.57 -9.08
C GLU A 183 -26.97 22.26 -8.83
N LYS A 184 -26.82 21.87 -7.56
CA LYS A 184 -26.12 20.63 -7.18
C LYS A 184 -26.92 19.42 -7.65
N ILE A 185 -26.27 18.51 -8.37
CA ILE A 185 -26.84 17.26 -8.91
C ILE A 185 -26.20 15.99 -8.33
N ALA A 186 -25.04 16.10 -7.67
CA ALA A 186 -24.45 15.00 -6.91
C ALA A 186 -23.58 15.51 -5.75
N ASN A 187 -23.60 14.80 -4.63
CA ASN A 187 -22.72 15.05 -3.49
C ASN A 187 -21.27 14.68 -3.79
N ALA A 188 -20.37 15.33 -3.04
CA ALA A 188 -18.99 14.92 -2.92
C ALA A 188 -18.90 13.52 -2.31
N ARG A 189 -17.80 12.81 -2.60
CA ARG A 189 -17.63 11.43 -2.20
C ARG A 189 -16.16 11.09 -2.00
N PHE A 190 -15.85 10.53 -0.85
CA PHE A 190 -14.60 9.82 -0.62
C PHE A 190 -14.76 8.41 -1.20
N VAL A 191 -14.33 8.25 -2.45
CA VAL A 191 -14.41 6.97 -3.16
C VAL A 191 -13.57 5.93 -2.43
N LYS A 192 -12.38 6.31 -1.98
CA LYS A 192 -11.51 5.44 -1.18
C LYS A 192 -10.56 6.26 -0.33
N VAL A 193 -10.33 5.85 0.91
CA VAL A 193 -9.26 6.40 1.76
C VAL A 193 -8.45 5.23 2.30
N ILE A 194 -7.14 5.30 2.10
CA ILE A 194 -6.17 4.30 2.56
C ILE A 194 -5.21 5.00 3.51
N GLN A 195 -5.03 4.45 4.70
CA GLN A 195 -4.02 4.88 5.66
C GLN A 195 -3.01 3.76 5.89
N ASN A 196 -1.73 4.06 5.71
CA ASN A 196 -0.63 3.10 5.90
C ASN A 196 -0.86 1.74 5.21
N GLY A 197 -1.42 1.75 4.00
CA GLY A 197 -1.70 0.55 3.21
C GLY A 197 -3.06 -0.11 3.50
N VAL A 198 -3.83 0.34 4.50
CA VAL A 198 -5.13 -0.22 4.87
C VAL A 198 -6.27 0.67 4.39
N THR A 199 -7.27 0.09 3.73
CA THR A 199 -8.49 0.83 3.36
C THR A 199 -9.32 1.11 4.60
N ILE A 200 -9.49 2.39 4.93
CA ILE A 200 -10.25 2.85 6.11
C ILE A 200 -11.61 3.47 5.77
N HIS A 201 -11.80 3.88 4.51
CA HIS A 201 -13.09 4.30 3.96
C HIS A 201 -13.23 3.81 2.53
N GLU A 202 -14.46 3.41 2.16
CA GLU A 202 -14.80 3.08 0.79
C GLU A 202 -16.21 3.61 0.47
N ASN A 203 -16.30 4.38 -0.61
CA ASN A 203 -17.55 4.89 -1.18
C ASN A 203 -18.42 5.75 -0.23
N ILE A 204 -17.81 6.58 0.61
CA ILE A 204 -18.52 7.45 1.57
C ILE A 204 -18.98 8.74 0.90
N GLU A 205 -20.28 9.00 0.92
CA GLU A 205 -20.90 10.23 0.43
C GLU A 205 -20.95 11.29 1.53
N VAL A 206 -20.63 12.55 1.19
CA VAL A 206 -20.69 13.68 2.12
C VAL A 206 -21.62 14.76 1.58
N THR A 207 -22.64 15.13 2.36
CA THR A 207 -23.72 15.99 1.86
C THR A 207 -23.34 17.47 1.78
N GLY A 208 -22.22 17.87 2.39
CA GLY A 208 -21.61 19.18 2.23
C GLY A 208 -20.35 19.36 3.09
N PRO A 209 -19.89 20.62 3.31
CA PRO A 209 -18.64 20.90 4.04
C PRO A 209 -18.65 20.41 5.49
N THR A 210 -17.52 19.90 5.96
CA THR A 210 -17.30 19.49 7.36
C THR A 210 -17.12 20.72 8.24
N ARG A 211 -17.17 20.52 9.57
CA ARG A 211 -16.93 21.61 10.53
C ARG A 211 -15.57 22.26 10.28
N SER A 212 -15.47 23.56 10.53
CA SER A 212 -14.26 24.38 10.33
C SER A 212 -13.73 24.46 8.90
N ALA A 213 -14.54 24.09 7.89
CA ALA A 213 -14.24 24.36 6.49
C ALA A 213 -14.05 25.87 6.22
N ALA A 214 -13.07 26.20 5.38
CA ALA A 214 -12.81 27.56 4.94
C ALA A 214 -13.95 28.15 4.10
N PHE A 215 -14.72 27.28 3.44
CA PHE A 215 -15.82 27.65 2.57
C PHE A 215 -17.06 26.81 2.92
N GLN A 216 -18.20 27.48 3.08
CA GLN A 216 -19.48 26.83 3.39
C GLN A 216 -20.34 26.60 2.14
N ASP A 217 -20.02 27.27 1.02
CA ASP A 217 -20.64 27.06 -0.29
C ASP A 217 -19.95 25.91 -1.02
N GLU A 218 -20.67 24.88 -1.48
CA GLU A 218 -20.05 23.84 -2.31
C GLU A 218 -19.80 24.33 -3.74
N LYS A 219 -18.66 23.95 -4.31
CA LYS A 219 -18.25 24.32 -5.67
C LYS A 219 -17.60 23.13 -6.39
N PRO A 220 -17.59 23.11 -7.74
CA PRO A 220 -16.91 22.07 -8.51
C PRO A 220 -15.40 21.99 -8.25
N MET A 221 -14.76 23.12 -7.89
CA MET A 221 -13.33 23.23 -7.64
C MET A 221 -13.02 23.97 -6.33
N GLY A 222 -11.87 23.67 -5.73
CA GLY A 222 -11.32 24.41 -4.60
C GLY A 222 -9.90 23.98 -4.25
N PRO A 223 -9.19 24.73 -3.39
CA PRO A 223 -7.82 24.41 -2.98
C PRO A 223 -7.78 23.26 -1.97
N LEU A 224 -6.63 22.62 -1.80
CA LEU A 224 -6.34 21.89 -0.56
C LEU A 224 -6.08 22.90 0.56
N MET A 225 -6.64 22.65 1.74
CA MET A 225 -6.32 23.38 2.97
C MET A 225 -5.74 22.43 4.01
N LEU A 226 -4.65 22.86 4.65
CA LEU A 226 -4.07 22.23 5.83
C LEU A 226 -4.43 23.05 7.07
N GLN A 227 -5.02 22.41 8.08
CA GLN A 227 -5.41 23.07 9.30
C GLN A 227 -4.18 23.37 10.18
N GLY A 228 -3.91 24.66 10.44
CA GLY A 228 -2.71 25.11 11.16
C GLY A 228 -2.92 25.63 12.58
N ASP A 229 -4.14 25.70 13.11
CA ASP A 229 -4.47 26.40 14.36
C ASP A 229 -4.57 25.52 15.61
N HIS A 230 -4.51 24.20 15.46
CA HIS A 230 -4.73 23.22 16.54
C HIS A 230 -3.43 22.64 17.13
N GLY A 231 -2.65 21.91 16.33
CA GLY A 231 -1.44 21.22 16.81
C GLY A 231 -0.29 21.14 15.80
N PRO A 232 0.93 20.78 16.26
CA PRO A 232 2.08 20.59 15.39
C PRO A 232 1.92 19.37 14.47
N VAL A 233 2.19 19.58 13.18
CA VAL A 233 2.20 18.52 12.16
C VAL A 233 3.34 18.78 11.19
N ALA A 234 3.98 17.72 10.73
CA ALA A 234 4.98 17.77 9.67
C ALA A 234 4.50 16.97 8.45
N ILE A 235 4.76 17.47 7.24
CA ILE A 235 4.38 16.87 5.98
C ILE A 235 5.60 16.86 5.07
N ARG A 236 6.04 15.69 4.60
CA ARG A 236 7.23 15.59 3.73
C ARG A 236 6.90 15.39 2.25
N THR A 237 5.68 15.00 1.93
CA THR A 237 5.26 14.78 0.55
C THR A 237 3.77 15.05 0.40
N ILE A 238 3.41 15.79 -0.65
CA ILE A 238 2.06 15.83 -1.19
C ILE A 238 2.17 15.58 -2.70
N LYS A 239 1.49 14.56 -3.17
CA LYS A 239 1.44 14.14 -4.57
C LYS A 239 -0.01 14.02 -4.99
N TYR A 240 -0.35 14.44 -6.21
CA TYR A 240 -1.72 14.34 -6.67
C TYR A 240 -1.86 14.11 -8.17
N LYS A 241 -2.98 13.52 -8.55
CA LYS A 241 -3.55 13.53 -9.90
C LYS A 241 -4.90 14.22 -9.79
N ALA A 242 -5.02 15.44 -10.32
CA ALA A 242 -6.29 16.14 -10.38
C ALA A 242 -7.03 15.75 -11.65
N TYR A 243 -8.29 15.36 -11.53
CA TYR A 243 -9.14 14.98 -12.65
C TYR A 243 -10.15 16.06 -12.97
N ALA A 244 -10.56 16.05 -14.22
CA ALA A 244 -11.65 16.85 -14.73
C ALA A 244 -12.90 16.05 -14.91
N ILE A 245 -13.96 16.80 -15.19
CA ILE A 245 -15.33 16.33 -15.15
C ILE A 245 -15.67 15.52 -16.42
N GLU A 246 -15.05 15.81 -17.56
CA GLU A 246 -15.38 15.16 -18.84
C GLU A 246 -14.56 13.89 -19.08
N PRO A 247 -15.22 12.71 -19.16
CA PRO A 247 -14.55 11.43 -19.31
C PRO A 247 -14.19 11.09 -20.76
N VAL A 248 -13.25 10.15 -20.96
CA VAL A 248 -13.13 9.45 -22.24
C VAL A 248 -14.39 8.61 -22.46
N ALA A 249 -14.97 8.68 -23.65
CA ALA A 249 -16.21 7.98 -23.96
C ALA A 249 -16.12 7.18 -25.26
N LEU A 250 -16.84 6.06 -25.32
CA LEU A 250 -17.03 5.28 -26.53
C LEU A 250 -18.45 5.51 -27.05
N THR A 251 -18.58 5.82 -28.33
CA THR A 251 -19.89 6.04 -28.98
C THR A 251 -19.95 5.33 -30.32
N LYS A 252 -21.18 5.15 -30.84
CA LYS A 252 -21.44 4.59 -32.18
C LYS A 252 -20.77 3.23 -32.40
N LEU A 253 -20.79 2.36 -31.39
CA LEU A 253 -20.13 1.06 -31.47
C LEU A 253 -20.94 0.09 -32.36
N GLN A 254 -20.24 -0.68 -33.18
CA GLN A 254 -20.80 -1.71 -34.05
C GLN A 254 -19.95 -2.99 -33.98
N LEU A 255 -20.61 -4.13 -33.79
CA LEU A 255 -19.98 -5.46 -33.77
C LEU A 255 -20.23 -6.16 -35.10
N SER A 256 -19.15 -6.59 -35.76
CA SER A 256 -19.16 -7.61 -36.81
C SER A 256 -18.68 -8.94 -36.19
N ALA A 257 -19.56 -9.95 -36.16
CA ALA A 257 -19.33 -11.23 -35.51
C ALA A 257 -19.09 -12.36 -36.53
N TYR A 258 -18.16 -13.25 -36.18
CA TYR A 258 -17.71 -14.36 -37.02
C TYR A 258 -17.71 -15.65 -36.20
N ASP A 259 -18.11 -16.76 -36.81
CA ASP A 259 -18.01 -18.09 -36.20
C ASP A 259 -16.82 -18.85 -36.76
N GLY A 260 -16.15 -19.64 -35.93
CA GLY A 260 -15.09 -20.55 -36.35
C GLY A 260 -13.85 -20.51 -35.45
N LYS A 261 -12.79 -21.16 -35.92
CA LYS A 261 -11.47 -21.12 -35.28
C LYS A 261 -10.55 -20.22 -36.09
N PHE A 262 -9.78 -19.40 -35.39
CA PHE A 262 -8.93 -18.39 -35.99
C PHE A 262 -7.49 -18.59 -35.50
N LYS A 263 -6.50 -18.32 -36.38
CA LYS A 263 -5.07 -18.31 -36.00
C LYS A 263 -4.57 -16.89 -35.76
N SER A 264 -5.17 -15.92 -36.44
CA SER A 264 -4.89 -14.48 -36.38
C SER A 264 -6.17 -13.65 -36.48
N VAL A 265 -6.16 -12.46 -35.89
CA VAL A 265 -7.21 -11.44 -36.08
C VAL A 265 -7.21 -10.84 -37.49
N ASP A 266 -6.10 -10.93 -38.23
CA ASP A 266 -6.00 -10.43 -39.61
C ASP A 266 -6.89 -11.20 -40.58
N GLU A 267 -7.20 -12.47 -40.26
CA GLU A 267 -8.08 -13.33 -41.08
C GLU A 267 -9.46 -12.69 -41.25
N LEU A 268 -9.93 -11.92 -40.26
CA LEU A 268 -11.25 -11.29 -40.26
C LEU A 268 -11.44 -10.29 -41.40
N ALA A 269 -10.36 -9.66 -41.90
CA ALA A 269 -10.44 -8.70 -43.00
C ALA A 269 -10.89 -9.34 -44.32
N SER A 270 -10.70 -10.66 -44.47
CA SER A 270 -11.05 -11.42 -45.67
C SER A 270 -12.39 -12.17 -45.57
N LEU A 271 -13.03 -12.14 -44.41
CA LEU A 271 -14.24 -12.91 -44.13
C LEU A 271 -15.48 -12.01 -44.14
N THR A 272 -16.60 -12.59 -44.57
CA THR A 272 -17.91 -11.96 -44.41
C THR A 272 -18.41 -12.20 -42.99
N PRO A 273 -18.78 -11.16 -42.23
CA PRO A 273 -19.39 -11.33 -40.91
C PRO A 273 -20.67 -12.15 -41.01
N LYS A 274 -20.88 -13.07 -40.07
CA LYS A 274 -22.15 -13.80 -39.96
C LYS A 274 -23.28 -12.89 -39.48
N ARG A 275 -22.92 -11.88 -38.68
CA ARG A 275 -23.86 -10.91 -38.13
C ARG A 275 -23.17 -9.58 -37.92
N GLU A 276 -23.90 -8.51 -38.16
CA GLU A 276 -23.50 -7.17 -37.78
C GLU A 276 -24.62 -6.54 -36.95
N MET A 277 -24.25 -5.85 -35.87
CA MET A 277 -25.23 -5.18 -35.02
C MET A 277 -24.61 -3.99 -34.28
N PRO A 278 -25.40 -2.93 -34.01
CA PRO A 278 -24.98 -1.92 -33.05
C PRO A 278 -24.84 -2.55 -31.66
N ILE A 279 -23.89 -2.05 -30.90
CA ILE A 279 -23.67 -2.41 -29.49
C ILE A 279 -23.46 -1.13 -28.69
N ASP A 280 -23.68 -1.18 -27.39
CA ASP A 280 -23.47 -0.09 -26.43
C ASP A 280 -22.31 -0.37 -25.47
N VAL A 281 -21.78 -1.60 -25.49
CA VAL A 281 -20.67 -2.07 -24.65
C VAL A 281 -19.63 -2.83 -25.47
N LEU A 282 -18.38 -2.85 -25.01
CA LEU A 282 -17.32 -3.68 -25.59
C LEU A 282 -17.54 -5.16 -25.22
N ALA A 283 -18.31 -5.86 -26.04
CA ALA A 283 -18.71 -7.24 -25.78
C ALA A 283 -18.93 -8.03 -27.07
N HIS A 284 -18.73 -9.35 -27.00
CA HIS A 284 -19.23 -10.26 -28.02
C HIS A 284 -20.67 -10.67 -27.69
N LEU A 285 -21.66 -10.05 -28.35
CA LEU A 285 -23.10 -10.24 -28.05
C LEU A 285 -23.85 -11.10 -29.08
N ALA A 286 -23.14 -11.71 -30.03
CA ALA A 286 -23.79 -12.55 -31.04
C ALA A 286 -24.32 -13.87 -30.40
N PRO A 287 -25.58 -14.27 -30.66
CA PRO A 287 -26.10 -15.56 -30.20
C PRO A 287 -25.36 -16.73 -30.86
N GLY A 288 -25.01 -17.77 -30.07
CA GLY A 288 -24.75 -19.10 -30.62
C GLY A 288 -23.41 -19.77 -30.31
N SER A 289 -22.43 -19.11 -29.69
CA SER A 289 -21.09 -19.69 -29.53
C SER A 289 -20.44 -19.26 -28.21
N LYS A 290 -20.32 -20.19 -27.23
CA LYS A 290 -19.52 -19.94 -26.01
C LYS A 290 -18.02 -19.78 -26.32
N ASP A 291 -17.59 -20.43 -27.39
CA ASP A 291 -16.23 -20.59 -27.89
C ASP A 291 -16.27 -20.71 -29.42
N ASN A 292 -15.12 -20.63 -30.09
CA ASN A 292 -14.99 -20.65 -31.56
C ASN A 292 -15.73 -19.47 -32.22
N PHE A 293 -15.42 -18.26 -31.77
CA PHE A 293 -15.93 -17.03 -32.37
C PHE A 293 -14.82 -15.99 -32.52
N ALA A 294 -15.08 -15.00 -33.36
CA ALA A 294 -14.30 -13.77 -33.44
C ALA A 294 -15.22 -12.56 -33.58
N GLY A 295 -14.71 -11.39 -33.22
CA GLY A 295 -15.42 -10.13 -33.34
C GLY A 295 -14.52 -9.01 -33.81
N LYS A 296 -15.10 -8.11 -34.59
CA LYS A 296 -14.54 -6.80 -34.91
C LYS A 296 -15.51 -5.74 -34.42
N ILE A 297 -15.09 -4.96 -33.43
CA ILE A 297 -15.84 -3.82 -32.89
C ILE A 297 -15.28 -2.55 -33.47
N THR A 298 -16.11 -1.74 -34.13
CA THR A 298 -15.76 -0.40 -34.61
C THR A 298 -16.57 0.66 -33.87
N GLY A 299 -16.09 1.90 -33.83
CA GLY A 299 -16.86 3.03 -33.34
C GLY A 299 -16.02 4.28 -33.17
N THR A 300 -16.41 5.16 -32.25
CA THR A 300 -15.72 6.41 -31.97
C THR A 300 -15.26 6.46 -30.52
N ILE A 301 -14.00 6.80 -30.30
CA ILE A 301 -13.46 7.18 -28.98
C ILE A 301 -13.33 8.70 -28.91
N HIS A 302 -13.99 9.32 -27.94
CA HIS A 302 -13.90 10.73 -27.64
C HIS A 302 -12.76 10.98 -26.66
N ILE A 303 -11.80 11.83 -27.05
CA ILE A 303 -10.67 12.25 -26.25
C ILE A 303 -10.92 13.70 -25.80
N PRO A 304 -11.18 13.94 -24.50
CA PRO A 304 -11.57 15.28 -24.05
C PRO A 304 -10.39 16.27 -24.06
N ARG A 305 -9.13 15.79 -24.03
CA ARG A 305 -7.94 16.63 -23.86
C ARG A 305 -6.71 16.10 -24.58
N SER A 306 -5.87 17.01 -25.05
CA SER A 306 -4.58 16.63 -25.61
C SER A 306 -3.60 16.19 -24.52
N GLY A 307 -2.85 15.12 -24.78
CA GLY A 307 -1.70 14.70 -23.97
C GLY A 307 -1.45 13.19 -24.00
N GLU A 308 -0.69 12.70 -23.02
CA GLU A 308 -0.33 11.29 -22.93
C GLU A 308 -1.44 10.47 -22.26
N TYR A 309 -1.91 9.45 -22.95
CA TYR A 309 -2.90 8.49 -22.49
C TYR A 309 -2.27 7.12 -22.30
N LEU A 310 -2.58 6.47 -21.18
CA LEU A 310 -2.34 5.05 -20.97
C LEU A 310 -3.59 4.27 -21.41
N LEU A 311 -3.40 3.31 -22.30
CA LEU A 311 -4.43 2.37 -22.72
C LEU A 311 -4.07 0.97 -22.22
N ASN A 312 -5.03 0.26 -21.65
CA ASN A 312 -4.89 -1.13 -21.21
C ASN A 312 -6.04 -1.95 -21.77
N LEU A 313 -5.74 -2.96 -22.59
CA LEU A 313 -6.70 -3.93 -23.08
C LEU A 313 -6.48 -5.24 -22.33
N ASN A 314 -7.58 -5.84 -21.87
CA ASN A 314 -7.58 -7.14 -21.22
C ASN A 314 -8.70 -8.02 -21.79
N LEU A 315 -8.34 -9.21 -22.26
CA LEU A 315 -9.24 -10.25 -22.78
C LEU A 315 -9.28 -11.39 -21.77
N ARG A 316 -10.31 -11.40 -20.90
CA ARG A 316 -10.31 -12.24 -19.69
C ARG A 316 -10.30 -13.75 -19.95
N TRP A 317 -10.59 -14.19 -21.17
CA TRP A 317 -10.52 -15.61 -21.53
C TRP A 317 -9.09 -16.11 -21.78
N ILE A 318 -8.09 -15.23 -21.83
CA ILE A 318 -6.67 -15.57 -22.02
C ILE A 318 -5.93 -15.40 -20.68
N PRO A 319 -5.79 -16.46 -19.87
CA PRO A 319 -5.06 -16.34 -18.60
C PRO A 319 -3.55 -16.17 -18.81
N ALA A 320 -2.84 -15.72 -17.77
CA ALA A 320 -1.39 -15.50 -17.80
C ALA A 320 -0.55 -16.77 -18.02
N GLU A 321 -1.11 -17.94 -17.70
CA GLU A 321 -0.38 -19.21 -17.66
C GLU A 321 -0.70 -20.16 -18.83
N VAL A 322 -1.24 -19.64 -19.95
CA VAL A 322 -1.59 -20.50 -21.09
C VAL A 322 -0.32 -21.09 -21.71
N ASN A 323 -0.36 -22.39 -22.03
CA ASN A 323 0.68 -23.03 -22.83
C ASN A 323 0.83 -22.26 -24.17
N PRO A 324 2.01 -21.70 -24.48
CA PRO A 324 2.25 -20.90 -25.69
C PRO A 324 1.85 -21.60 -26.99
N ASN A 325 1.88 -22.94 -26.99
CA ASN A 325 1.55 -23.75 -28.17
C ASN A 325 0.04 -23.95 -28.38
N VAL A 326 -0.81 -23.54 -27.44
CA VAL A 326 -2.27 -23.73 -27.51
C VAL A 326 -2.96 -22.37 -27.54
N ARG A 327 -3.15 -21.82 -28.74
CA ARG A 327 -3.77 -20.49 -28.94
C ARG A 327 -5.26 -20.50 -28.66
N ASN A 328 -5.64 -19.98 -27.49
CA ASN A 328 -7.04 -19.88 -27.07
C ASN A 328 -7.70 -18.56 -27.50
N GLY A 329 -6.91 -17.51 -27.77
CA GLY A 329 -7.40 -16.21 -28.21
C GLY A 329 -6.29 -15.22 -28.54
N ALA A 330 -6.67 -14.11 -29.17
CA ALA A 330 -5.83 -12.94 -29.40
C ALA A 330 -6.71 -11.68 -29.57
N GLY A 331 -6.10 -10.51 -29.55
CA GLY A 331 -6.76 -9.25 -29.92
C GLY A 331 -5.84 -8.13 -30.36
N GLU A 332 -6.41 -7.12 -30.99
CA GLU A 332 -5.72 -5.96 -31.53
C GLU A 332 -6.58 -4.72 -31.40
N LEU A 333 -6.01 -3.64 -30.84
CA LEU A 333 -6.66 -2.32 -30.75
C LEU A 333 -5.98 -1.32 -31.69
N LYS A 334 -6.80 -0.65 -32.49
CA LYS A 334 -6.42 0.52 -33.29
C LYS A 334 -7.23 1.76 -32.89
N ILE A 335 -6.55 2.90 -32.88
CA ILE A 335 -7.19 4.23 -32.76
C ILE A 335 -6.64 5.09 -33.90
N ALA A 336 -7.51 5.82 -34.59
CA ALA A 336 -7.14 6.63 -35.76
C ALA A 336 -6.44 5.81 -36.86
N GLY A 337 -6.82 4.52 -37.00
CA GLY A 337 -6.20 3.58 -37.94
C GLY A 337 -4.80 3.10 -37.55
N LYS A 338 -4.18 3.67 -36.50
CA LYS A 338 -2.88 3.24 -35.98
C LYS A 338 -3.07 2.08 -35.01
N LYS A 339 -2.33 0.99 -35.23
CA LYS A 339 -2.24 -0.13 -34.29
C LYS A 339 -1.50 0.30 -33.02
N LEU A 340 -2.17 0.17 -31.87
CA LEU A 340 -1.62 0.59 -30.58
C LEU A 340 -1.35 -0.59 -29.64
N LEU A 341 -2.23 -1.60 -29.62
CA LEU A 341 -2.08 -2.78 -28.77
C LEU A 341 -2.26 -4.07 -29.57
N THR A 342 -1.52 -5.10 -29.16
CA THR A 342 -1.69 -6.48 -29.64
C THR A 342 -1.58 -7.40 -28.42
N ILE A 343 -2.52 -8.33 -28.30
CA ILE A 343 -2.54 -9.37 -27.29
C ILE A 343 -2.44 -10.70 -28.03
N ASN A 344 -1.38 -11.46 -27.76
CA ASN A 344 -1.29 -12.85 -28.15
C ASN A 344 -1.53 -13.76 -26.94
N THR A 345 -1.73 -15.05 -27.20
CA THR A 345 -1.86 -16.04 -26.13
C THR A 345 -0.65 -16.07 -25.18
N GLU A 346 0.53 -15.73 -25.70
CA GLU A 346 1.80 -15.67 -24.96
C GLU A 346 1.86 -14.49 -23.97
N ASP A 347 1.03 -13.47 -24.15
CA ASP A 347 1.06 -12.21 -23.40
C ASP A 347 0.08 -12.19 -22.21
N GLY A 348 -0.57 -13.31 -21.90
CA GLY A 348 -1.43 -13.43 -20.72
C GLY A 348 -2.71 -12.58 -20.77
N GLY A 349 -3.24 -12.36 -21.97
CA GLY A 349 -4.52 -11.69 -22.17
C GLY A 349 -4.53 -10.21 -21.88
N THR A 350 -3.39 -9.57 -21.59
CA THR A 350 -3.31 -8.16 -21.23
C THR A 350 -2.23 -7.45 -22.02
N ALA A 351 -2.53 -6.29 -22.58
CA ALA A 351 -1.54 -5.41 -23.20
C ALA A 351 -1.77 -3.96 -22.79
N SER A 352 -0.69 -3.20 -22.58
CA SER A 352 -0.76 -1.77 -22.24
C SER A 352 0.21 -0.95 -23.07
N THR A 353 -0.16 0.29 -23.39
CA THR A 353 0.71 1.24 -24.08
C THR A 353 0.41 2.66 -23.65
N LYS A 354 1.41 3.53 -23.71
CA LYS A 354 1.22 4.98 -23.66
C LYS A 354 1.18 5.55 -25.07
N VAL A 355 0.31 6.54 -25.30
CA VAL A 355 0.14 7.19 -26.60
C VAL A 355 -0.24 8.65 -26.41
N ASN A 356 0.34 9.55 -27.20
CA ASN A 356 -0.11 10.94 -27.25
C ASN A 356 -1.31 11.05 -28.19
N LEU A 357 -2.41 11.61 -27.70
CA LEU A 357 -3.63 11.89 -28.46
C LEU A 357 -3.97 13.37 -28.32
N GLU A 358 -4.52 13.98 -29.37
CA GLU A 358 -5.07 15.33 -29.30
C GLU A 358 -6.53 15.27 -28.85
N ALA A 359 -7.08 16.38 -28.34
CA ALA A 359 -8.51 16.46 -28.06
C ALA A 359 -9.33 16.28 -29.35
N GLY A 360 -10.35 15.42 -29.30
CA GLY A 360 -11.23 15.17 -30.43
C GLY A 360 -11.77 13.74 -30.50
N ASP A 361 -12.49 13.47 -31.59
CA ASP A 361 -13.09 12.17 -31.86
C ASP A 361 -12.23 11.35 -32.83
N TYR A 362 -11.94 10.10 -32.47
CA TYR A 362 -11.16 9.19 -33.30
C TYR A 362 -11.90 7.90 -33.61
N PRO A 363 -11.70 7.30 -34.80
CA PRO A 363 -12.20 5.96 -35.06
C PRO A 363 -11.46 4.94 -34.19
N LEU A 364 -12.22 4.09 -33.52
CA LEU A 364 -11.78 2.94 -32.73
C LEU A 364 -12.03 1.65 -33.53
N GLU A 365 -11.06 0.74 -33.55
CA GLU A 365 -11.24 -0.63 -34.06
C GLU A 365 -10.60 -1.63 -33.08
N LEU A 366 -11.39 -2.58 -32.59
CA LEU A 366 -10.95 -3.69 -31.75
C LEU A 366 -11.30 -5.01 -32.43
N SER A 367 -10.29 -5.78 -32.81
CA SER A 367 -10.47 -7.13 -33.36
C SER A 367 -10.01 -8.18 -32.36
N TYR A 368 -10.74 -9.28 -32.22
CA TYR A 368 -10.41 -10.34 -31.28
C TYR A 368 -10.97 -11.70 -31.72
N TYR A 369 -10.40 -12.78 -31.18
CA TYR A 369 -11.00 -14.11 -31.28
C TYR A 369 -10.87 -14.93 -29.99
N LYS A 370 -11.77 -15.90 -29.85
CA LYS A 370 -11.76 -16.94 -28.81
C LYS A 370 -12.02 -18.29 -29.44
N ASN A 371 -11.03 -19.18 -29.40
CA ASN A 371 -11.15 -20.54 -29.93
C ASN A 371 -11.76 -21.50 -28.89
N PHE A 372 -11.40 -21.38 -27.61
CA PHE A 372 -11.92 -22.22 -26.54
C PHE A 372 -11.74 -21.55 -25.17
N GLY A 373 -12.58 -21.90 -24.20
CA GLY A 373 -12.50 -21.42 -22.83
C GLY A 373 -11.83 -22.44 -21.91
N LEU A 374 -10.96 -21.98 -21.02
CA LEU A 374 -10.42 -22.80 -19.94
C LEU A 374 -11.42 -22.83 -18.78
N TRP A 375 -11.49 -23.94 -18.05
CA TRP A 375 -12.53 -24.16 -17.03
C TRP A 375 -12.49 -23.14 -15.89
N TYR A 376 -11.33 -22.50 -15.65
CA TYR A 376 -11.08 -21.47 -14.66
C TYR A 376 -11.07 -20.03 -15.23
N ALA A 377 -11.04 -19.86 -16.56
CA ALA A 377 -11.09 -18.56 -17.24
C ALA A 377 -12.38 -18.45 -18.08
N ARG A 378 -13.53 -18.47 -17.39
CA ARG A 378 -14.87 -18.57 -18.03
C ARG A 378 -15.41 -17.23 -18.54
N SER A 379 -14.78 -16.12 -18.19
CA SER A 379 -15.24 -14.79 -18.59
C SER A 379 -14.98 -14.55 -20.09
N ASN A 380 -15.97 -13.96 -20.75
CA ASN A 380 -15.85 -13.43 -22.12
C ASN A 380 -15.67 -11.90 -22.10
N ASP A 381 -15.31 -11.33 -20.95
CA ASP A 381 -15.20 -9.88 -20.80
C ASP A 381 -14.00 -9.37 -21.60
N ILE A 382 -14.26 -8.27 -22.31
CA ILE A 382 -13.27 -7.43 -22.97
C ILE A 382 -13.19 -6.18 -22.13
N LEU A 383 -12.06 -5.91 -21.49
CA LEU A 383 -11.88 -4.71 -20.69
C LEU A 383 -10.94 -3.77 -21.43
N LEU A 384 -11.40 -2.57 -21.76
CA LEU A 384 -10.54 -1.49 -22.25
C LEU A 384 -10.52 -0.39 -21.18
N SER A 385 -9.39 -0.21 -20.52
CA SER A 385 -9.19 0.84 -19.54
C SER A 385 -8.29 1.93 -20.08
N VAL A 386 -8.56 3.16 -19.66
CA VAL A 386 -7.81 4.34 -20.07
C VAL A 386 -7.53 5.26 -18.87
N GLU A 387 -6.34 5.83 -18.83
CA GLU A 387 -5.95 6.95 -17.97
C GLU A 387 -5.36 8.06 -18.86
N GLY A 388 -5.61 9.33 -18.53
CA GLY A 388 -5.16 10.45 -19.36
C GLY A 388 -5.13 11.78 -18.61
N PRO A 389 -4.79 12.89 -19.29
CA PRO A 389 -4.67 14.21 -18.67
C PRO A 389 -5.98 14.66 -18.01
N GLY A 390 -6.00 14.65 -16.68
CA GLY A 390 -7.20 14.96 -15.92
C GLY A 390 -8.31 13.93 -16.08
N PHE A 391 -7.98 12.65 -16.30
CA PHE A 391 -8.95 11.56 -16.32
C PHE A 391 -8.43 10.38 -15.49
N GLN A 392 -9.25 9.86 -14.58
CA GLN A 392 -8.89 8.73 -13.72
C GLN A 392 -8.77 7.44 -14.55
N TYR A 393 -7.88 6.52 -14.15
CA TYR A 393 -7.86 5.18 -14.73
C TYR A 393 -9.23 4.52 -14.63
N THR A 394 -9.92 4.42 -15.76
CA THR A 394 -11.32 3.99 -15.83
C THR A 394 -11.49 2.96 -16.94
N THR A 395 -12.25 1.92 -16.66
CA THR A 395 -12.68 0.94 -17.66
C THR A 395 -13.84 1.49 -18.47
N LEU A 396 -13.69 1.56 -19.79
CA LEU A 396 -14.65 2.15 -20.74
C LEU A 396 -15.84 1.24 -21.08
N ASN A 397 -16.01 0.14 -20.35
CA ASN A 397 -17.10 -0.80 -20.54
C ASN A 397 -17.64 -1.31 -19.20
N GLN A 398 -18.89 -1.77 -19.22
CA GLN A 398 -19.47 -2.48 -18.09
C GLN A 398 -19.00 -3.94 -18.07
N ILE A 399 -18.72 -4.46 -16.89
CA ILE A 399 -18.47 -5.88 -16.66
C ILE A 399 -19.80 -6.61 -16.88
N ILE A 400 -19.85 -7.54 -17.85
CA ILE A 400 -21.09 -8.24 -18.23
C ILE A 400 -21.46 -9.27 -17.16
N ARG A 401 -20.46 -9.82 -16.48
CA ARG A 401 -20.64 -10.74 -15.36
C ARG A 401 -19.58 -10.48 -14.29
N ALA A 402 -19.97 -9.82 -13.22
CA ALA A 402 -19.17 -9.87 -12.00
C ALA A 402 -19.21 -11.31 -11.46
N GLU A 403 -18.06 -11.82 -11.00
CA GLU A 403 -18.09 -13.01 -10.13
C GLU A 403 -18.84 -12.63 -8.85
N ASP A 404 -19.58 -13.59 -8.29
CA ASP A 404 -20.25 -13.37 -7.02
C ASP A 404 -19.20 -13.01 -5.97
N PRO A 405 -19.37 -11.90 -5.23
CA PRO A 405 -18.39 -11.50 -4.24
C PRO A 405 -18.28 -12.59 -3.18
N VAL A 406 -17.06 -13.07 -2.95
CA VAL A 406 -16.76 -13.99 -1.85
C VAL A 406 -16.61 -13.14 -0.60
N SER A 407 -17.41 -13.45 0.43
CA SER A 407 -17.27 -12.78 1.71
C SER A 407 -15.89 -13.03 2.32
N GLU A 408 -15.30 -11.97 2.86
CA GLU A 408 -14.04 -12.02 3.60
C GLU A 408 -14.16 -12.99 4.79
N ILE A 409 -13.19 -13.91 4.92
CA ILE A 409 -13.05 -14.80 6.07
C ILE A 409 -11.90 -14.28 6.94
N SER A 410 -12.24 -13.36 7.83
CA SER A 410 -11.28 -12.75 8.75
C SER A 410 -11.11 -13.52 10.05
N LEU A 411 -9.87 -13.52 10.54
CA LEU A 411 -9.48 -13.94 11.88
C LEU A 411 -9.12 -12.70 12.69
N LEU A 412 -9.75 -12.53 13.86
CA LEU A 412 -9.55 -11.39 14.74
C LEU A 412 -9.00 -11.86 16.10
N ALA A 413 -8.07 -11.11 16.68
CA ALA A 413 -7.47 -11.39 17.99
C ALA A 413 -7.95 -10.39 19.07
N LYS A 414 -9.26 -10.40 19.36
CA LYS A 414 -9.88 -9.35 20.19
C LYS A 414 -9.70 -9.55 21.70
N SER A 415 -9.80 -10.79 22.19
CA SER A 415 -9.82 -11.09 23.64
C SER A 415 -8.61 -11.87 24.13
N GLU A 416 -8.02 -12.69 23.27
CA GLU A 416 -6.86 -13.52 23.57
C GLU A 416 -5.91 -13.58 22.36
N PRO A 417 -4.64 -13.96 22.57
CA PRO A 417 -3.72 -14.21 21.48
C PRO A 417 -4.24 -15.32 20.55
N VAL A 418 -4.23 -15.05 19.24
CA VAL A 418 -4.65 -16.01 18.21
C VAL A 418 -3.44 -16.36 17.35
N MET A 419 -3.21 -17.66 17.16
CA MET A 419 -2.13 -18.17 16.32
C MET A 419 -2.71 -18.79 15.05
N GLN A 420 -2.19 -18.39 13.89
CA GLN A 420 -2.54 -18.99 12.61
C GLN A 420 -1.27 -19.40 11.86
N ARG A 421 -1.18 -20.69 11.53
CA ARG A 421 -0.15 -21.18 10.60
C ARG A 421 -0.67 -21.08 9.18
N GLY A 422 0.20 -20.70 8.25
CA GLY A 422 -0.20 -20.50 6.87
C GLY A 422 0.98 -20.20 5.98
N PHE A 423 0.69 -19.70 4.78
CA PHE A 423 1.71 -19.16 3.90
C PHE A 423 1.62 -17.64 3.93
N VAL A 424 2.76 -16.97 4.04
CA VAL A 424 2.84 -15.51 4.07
C VAL A 424 3.77 -15.06 2.96
N ASN A 425 3.42 -13.98 2.29
CA ASN A 425 4.34 -13.31 1.38
C ASN A 425 5.14 -12.26 2.16
N HIS A 426 6.46 -12.26 2.00
CA HIS A 426 7.38 -11.30 2.62
C HIS A 426 8.45 -10.90 1.59
N HIS A 427 8.59 -9.61 1.32
CA HIS A 427 9.43 -9.04 0.24
C HIS A 427 9.20 -9.71 -1.12
N GLY A 428 7.95 -10.09 -1.43
CA GLY A 428 7.60 -10.77 -2.68
C GLY A 428 7.91 -12.26 -2.72
N LEU A 429 8.41 -12.84 -1.63
CA LEU A 429 8.71 -14.27 -1.50
C LEU A 429 7.67 -14.97 -0.62
N LYS A 430 7.18 -16.12 -1.08
CA LYS A 430 6.23 -16.95 -0.33
C LYS A 430 6.95 -17.84 0.68
N HIS A 431 6.70 -17.58 1.97
CA HIS A 431 7.14 -18.41 3.08
C HIS A 431 6.06 -19.42 3.44
N THR A 432 6.42 -20.71 3.54
CA THR A 432 5.45 -21.81 3.70
C THR A 432 5.37 -22.40 5.11
N HIS A 433 6.29 -22.03 5.99
CA HIS A 433 6.40 -22.56 7.35
C HIS A 433 6.22 -21.44 8.36
N THR A 434 5.25 -20.56 8.17
CA THR A 434 5.06 -19.41 9.04
C THR A 434 4.03 -19.67 10.12
N ILE A 435 4.19 -18.93 11.22
CA ILE A 435 3.16 -18.72 12.22
C ILE A 435 2.96 -17.22 12.39
N SER A 436 1.73 -16.79 12.19
CA SER A 436 1.27 -15.44 12.49
C SER A 436 0.60 -15.46 13.85
N VAL A 437 0.83 -14.43 14.65
CA VAL A 437 0.23 -14.28 15.99
C VAL A 437 -0.37 -12.89 16.10
N GLY A 438 -1.64 -12.84 16.47
CA GLY A 438 -2.34 -11.60 16.76
C GLY A 438 -2.57 -11.48 18.26
N GLU A 439 -2.30 -10.30 18.80
CA GLU A 439 -2.46 -10.00 20.23
C GLU A 439 -3.68 -9.13 20.47
N PRO A 440 -4.33 -9.26 21.65
CA PRO A 440 -5.26 -8.23 22.12
C PRO A 440 -4.57 -6.86 22.16
N GLY A 441 -5.24 -5.84 21.60
CA GLY A 441 -4.65 -4.51 21.39
C GLY A 441 -4.03 -4.30 20.00
N ASP A 442 -4.39 -5.17 19.03
CA ASP A 442 -4.16 -5.00 17.60
C ASP A 442 -2.67 -4.96 17.19
N ALA A 443 -1.79 -5.51 18.03
CA ALA A 443 -0.39 -5.75 17.68
C ALA A 443 -0.23 -7.17 17.15
N ASN A 444 0.37 -7.33 15.98
CA ASN A 444 0.46 -8.63 15.32
C ASN A 444 1.84 -8.84 14.71
N TYR A 445 2.23 -10.10 14.55
CA TYR A 445 3.56 -10.45 14.03
C TYR A 445 3.59 -11.80 13.30
N THR A 446 4.63 -12.05 12.51
CA THR A 446 4.85 -13.34 11.83
C THR A 446 6.29 -13.80 11.95
N VAL A 447 6.46 -15.09 12.24
CA VAL A 447 7.76 -15.78 12.32
C VAL A 447 7.80 -16.94 11.31
N ASP A 448 8.90 -17.09 10.59
CA ASP A 448 9.20 -18.30 9.82
C ASP A 448 9.81 -19.37 10.75
N LEU A 449 9.07 -20.45 10.98
CA LEU A 449 9.47 -21.53 11.86
C LEU A 449 10.57 -22.42 11.27
N ALA A 450 10.73 -22.48 9.96
CA ALA A 450 11.77 -23.27 9.31
C ALA A 450 13.14 -22.60 9.42
N LYS A 451 13.17 -21.27 9.51
CA LYS A 451 14.42 -20.48 9.51
C LYS A 451 14.68 -19.68 10.79
N GLY A 452 13.69 -19.54 11.67
CA GLY A 452 13.78 -18.69 12.86
C GLY A 452 13.85 -17.22 12.51
N GLU A 453 13.18 -16.81 11.43
CA GLU A 453 13.24 -15.45 10.89
C GLU A 453 12.00 -14.66 11.33
N PHE A 454 12.23 -13.48 11.90
CA PHE A 454 11.18 -12.54 12.23
C PHE A 454 10.84 -11.70 10.98
N LEU A 455 9.69 -11.96 10.37
CA LEU A 455 9.37 -11.48 9.03
C LEU A 455 8.72 -10.09 9.04
N GLN A 456 7.66 -9.90 9.82
CA GLN A 456 6.86 -8.69 9.76
C GLN A 456 6.08 -8.45 11.06
N ILE A 457 5.74 -7.20 11.28
CA ILE A 457 4.79 -6.74 12.30
C ILE A 457 3.70 -5.91 11.64
N TRP A 458 2.51 -5.88 12.23
CA TRP A 458 1.47 -4.97 11.79
C TRP A 458 0.54 -4.54 12.90
N ARG A 459 -0.08 -3.38 12.71
CA ARG A 459 -1.11 -2.85 13.61
C ARG A 459 -2.47 -2.82 12.94
N GLY A 460 -3.50 -3.29 13.62
CA GLY A 460 -4.87 -3.37 13.12
C GLY A 460 -5.43 -4.79 13.24
N ASP A 461 -6.47 -5.09 12.47
CA ASP A 461 -7.06 -6.42 12.45
C ASP A 461 -6.05 -7.50 12.02
N PHE A 462 -6.25 -8.73 12.52
CA PHE A 462 -5.21 -9.76 12.50
C PHE A 462 -4.99 -10.33 11.10
N LEU A 463 -5.86 -11.21 10.57
CA LEU A 463 -5.63 -11.83 9.26
C LEU A 463 -6.89 -11.96 8.43
N GLU A 464 -6.71 -11.82 7.13
CA GLU A 464 -7.63 -12.23 6.10
C GLU A 464 -7.21 -13.60 5.54
N THR A 465 -8.12 -14.57 5.59
CA THR A 465 -7.84 -15.99 5.34
C THR A 465 -8.69 -16.62 4.24
N THR A 466 -9.52 -15.84 3.54
CA THR A 466 -10.24 -16.34 2.36
C THR A 466 -9.32 -17.00 1.34
N PRO A 467 -8.12 -16.47 1.00
CA PRO A 467 -7.23 -17.13 0.03
C PRO A 467 -6.75 -18.52 0.50
N MET A 468 -6.80 -18.81 1.81
CA MET A 468 -6.45 -20.12 2.36
C MET A 468 -7.60 -21.12 2.27
N TRP A 469 -8.84 -20.66 2.47
CA TRP A 469 -9.98 -21.55 2.74
C TRP A 469 -11.01 -21.60 1.62
N HIS A 470 -11.10 -20.56 0.79
CA HIS A 470 -11.98 -20.52 -0.36
C HIS A 470 -11.25 -20.93 -1.65
N GLY A 471 -11.85 -21.80 -2.46
CA GLY A 471 -11.34 -22.17 -3.79
C GLY A 471 -10.07 -23.05 -3.84
N ARG A 472 -9.27 -23.12 -2.76
CA ARG A 472 -8.08 -23.99 -2.54
C ARG A 472 -7.07 -24.12 -3.71
N GLY A 473 -7.10 -23.23 -4.69
CA GLY A 473 -6.15 -23.15 -5.80
C GLY A 473 -5.53 -21.77 -5.89
N GLU A 474 -4.24 -21.72 -6.22
CA GLU A 474 -3.44 -20.52 -6.54
C GLU A 474 -2.59 -19.95 -5.38
N THR A 475 -3.07 -19.04 -4.52
CA THR A 475 -2.15 -18.31 -3.61
C THR A 475 -1.98 -18.93 -2.23
N GLN A 476 -3.06 -19.38 -1.57
CA GLN A 476 -3.07 -19.97 -0.21
C GLN A 476 -2.40 -19.10 0.86
N LEU A 477 -2.51 -17.77 0.74
CA LEU A 477 -1.87 -16.83 1.65
C LEU A 477 -2.78 -16.45 2.83
N SER A 478 -2.20 -16.33 4.02
CA SER A 478 -2.75 -15.50 5.09
C SER A 478 -2.27 -14.06 4.88
N VAL A 479 -3.21 -13.11 4.79
CA VAL A 479 -2.92 -11.71 4.45
C VAL A 479 -3.14 -10.83 5.69
N PRO A 480 -2.18 -10.00 6.13
CA PRO A 480 -2.42 -9.02 7.18
C PRO A 480 -3.55 -8.05 6.83
N LEU A 481 -4.48 -7.82 7.77
CA LEU A 481 -5.56 -6.84 7.60
C LEU A 481 -5.19 -5.42 8.06
N GLY A 482 -4.03 -5.27 8.71
CA GLY A 482 -3.55 -4.00 9.27
C GLY A 482 -2.35 -3.38 8.55
N SER A 483 -1.81 -2.31 9.14
CA SER A 483 -0.66 -1.54 8.65
C SER A 483 0.63 -2.31 8.87
N VAL A 484 1.21 -2.85 7.78
CA VAL A 484 2.36 -3.76 7.81
C VAL A 484 3.69 -3.00 7.77
N ILE A 485 4.65 -3.49 8.57
CA ILE A 485 6.08 -3.19 8.45
C ILE A 485 6.80 -4.52 8.21
N GLU A 486 7.36 -4.66 7.01
CA GLU A 486 8.21 -5.79 6.66
C GLU A 486 9.60 -5.59 7.27
N LEU A 487 10.04 -6.55 8.07
CA LEU A 487 11.37 -6.59 8.69
C LEU A 487 12.37 -7.29 7.76
N SER A 488 13.61 -7.45 8.22
CA SER A 488 14.70 -7.98 7.38
C SER A 488 14.53 -9.41 6.89
N GLY A 489 13.73 -10.23 7.60
CA GLY A 489 13.59 -11.66 7.31
C GLY A 489 14.92 -12.43 7.34
N LYS A 490 15.86 -12.06 8.21
CA LYS A 490 17.06 -12.88 8.47
C LYS A 490 17.19 -13.19 9.97
N PRO A 491 18.06 -14.15 10.36
CA PRO A 491 18.14 -14.63 11.75
C PRO A 491 18.32 -13.50 12.76
N SER A 492 17.55 -13.54 13.86
CA SER A 492 17.67 -12.55 14.94
C SER A 492 18.92 -12.78 15.81
N LEU A 493 19.39 -14.03 15.92
CA LEU A 493 20.58 -14.41 16.67
C LEU A 493 21.63 -15.08 15.77
N ALA A 494 22.91 -14.80 16.02
CA ALA A 494 24.02 -15.44 15.31
C ALA A 494 25.28 -15.55 16.19
N TRP A 495 26.11 -16.57 15.92
CA TRP A 495 27.47 -16.64 16.44
C TRP A 495 28.37 -15.74 15.60
N LEU A 496 29.00 -14.75 16.23
CA LEU A 496 29.92 -13.82 15.57
C LEU A 496 31.25 -13.73 16.34
N ALA A 497 32.35 -13.59 15.61
CA ALA A 497 33.66 -13.37 16.21
C ALA A 497 33.71 -12.05 17.00
N ASP A 498 33.15 -10.99 16.42
CA ASP A 498 33.07 -9.67 17.02
C ASP A 498 31.95 -8.83 16.37
N LYS A 499 31.82 -7.57 16.82
CA LYS A 499 30.85 -6.60 16.32
C LYS A 499 31.00 -6.22 14.84
N ASN A 500 32.10 -6.58 14.18
CA ASN A 500 32.39 -6.25 12.77
C ASN A 500 32.14 -7.44 11.84
N ALA A 501 31.98 -8.66 12.35
CA ALA A 501 31.72 -9.85 11.55
C ALA A 501 30.37 -9.76 10.81
N ALA A 502 30.34 -10.06 9.51
CA ALA A 502 29.14 -9.96 8.68
C ALA A 502 27.97 -10.77 9.26
N TRP A 503 26.76 -10.19 9.23
CA TRP A 503 25.56 -10.91 9.67
C TRP A 503 25.18 -11.97 8.64
N PRO A 504 24.90 -13.22 9.03
CA PRO A 504 24.57 -14.26 8.08
C PRO A 504 23.18 -14.05 7.47
N ASP A 505 23.02 -14.44 6.20
CA ASP A 505 21.71 -14.40 5.52
C ASP A 505 20.77 -15.52 5.97
N SER A 506 21.32 -16.63 6.47
CA SER A 506 20.57 -17.75 7.04
C SER A 506 21.40 -18.44 8.12
N SER A 507 20.75 -19.20 9.00
CA SER A 507 21.43 -19.93 10.07
C SER A 507 21.42 -21.43 9.81
N ALA A 508 22.54 -22.00 9.37
CA ALA A 508 22.70 -23.45 9.21
C ALA A 508 22.68 -24.21 10.55
N THR A 509 22.86 -23.50 11.66
CA THR A 509 22.86 -24.07 13.01
C THR A 509 21.53 -23.90 13.73
N TYR A 510 20.54 -23.27 13.08
CA TYR A 510 19.18 -23.18 13.58
C TYR A 510 18.49 -24.55 13.51
N THR A 511 17.99 -25.04 14.63
CA THR A 511 17.12 -26.22 14.68
C THR A 511 15.88 -25.91 15.48
N ASN A 512 14.73 -25.88 14.82
CA ASN A 512 13.43 -25.65 15.45
C ASN A 512 13.07 -26.81 16.41
N LEU A 513 12.71 -26.48 17.65
CA LEU A 513 12.26 -27.41 18.70
C LEU A 513 10.78 -27.21 19.08
N GLY A 514 10.01 -26.49 18.25
CA GLY A 514 8.62 -26.14 18.48
C GLY A 514 8.46 -24.90 19.36
N TYR A 515 7.32 -24.82 20.05
CA TYR A 515 7.04 -23.76 21.02
C TYR A 515 6.24 -24.31 22.19
N ASP A 516 6.38 -23.68 23.35
CA ASP A 516 5.45 -23.84 24.47
C ASP A 516 4.40 -22.72 24.40
N ILE A 517 3.25 -22.91 25.05
CA ILE A 517 2.24 -21.85 25.19
C ILE A 517 2.36 -21.27 26.60
N ASP A 518 2.53 -19.95 26.69
CA ASP A 518 2.56 -19.24 27.96
C ASP A 518 1.17 -19.16 28.60
N LYS A 519 1.09 -18.64 29.84
CA LYS A 519 -0.18 -18.50 30.56
C LYS A 519 -1.20 -17.56 29.90
N SER A 520 -0.75 -16.76 28.94
CA SER A 520 -1.57 -15.80 28.21
C SER A 520 -2.01 -16.34 26.85
N GLY A 521 -1.59 -17.55 26.45
CA GLY A 521 -1.89 -18.12 25.14
C GLY A 521 -0.84 -17.85 24.06
N ARG A 522 0.30 -17.22 24.39
CA ARG A 522 1.34 -16.84 23.42
C ARG A 522 2.35 -17.96 23.19
N PRO A 523 2.87 -18.12 21.97
CA PRO A 523 3.97 -19.04 21.72
C PRO A 523 5.29 -18.51 22.27
N VAL A 524 5.98 -19.36 23.03
CA VAL A 524 7.41 -19.20 23.38
C VAL A 524 8.19 -20.17 22.50
N PHE A 525 8.79 -19.64 21.44
CA PHE A 525 9.54 -20.40 20.45
C PHE A 525 10.79 -20.99 21.07
N LYS A 526 11.07 -22.25 20.73
CA LYS A 526 12.24 -23.00 21.19
C LYS A 526 13.04 -23.43 19.98
N TYR A 527 14.33 -23.17 20.00
CA TYR A 527 15.26 -23.67 18.99
C TYR A 527 16.66 -23.79 19.56
N THR A 528 17.52 -24.51 18.85
CA THR A 528 18.95 -24.44 19.10
C THR A 528 19.64 -23.54 18.08
N LEU A 529 20.72 -22.91 18.51
CA LEU A 529 21.72 -22.27 17.66
C LEU A 529 23.04 -23.01 17.84
N GLY A 530 23.18 -24.14 17.13
CA GLY A 530 24.24 -25.11 17.37
C GLY A 530 24.02 -25.82 18.70
N THR A 531 24.92 -25.61 19.66
CA THR A 531 24.82 -26.20 21.02
C THR A 531 24.04 -25.32 22.00
N ALA A 532 23.80 -24.05 21.68
CA ALA A 532 23.06 -23.14 22.55
C ALA A 532 21.56 -23.36 22.43
N ASN A 533 20.85 -23.36 23.57
CA ASN A 533 19.39 -23.41 23.59
C ASN A 533 18.82 -22.01 23.68
N VAL A 534 17.80 -21.72 22.88
CA VAL A 534 17.14 -20.41 22.83
C VAL A 534 15.66 -20.57 23.12
N ARG A 535 15.16 -19.69 23.98
CA ARG A 535 13.72 -19.40 24.12
C ARG A 535 13.48 -17.98 23.64
N GLU A 536 12.60 -17.83 22.68
CA GLU A 536 12.24 -16.55 22.07
C GLU A 536 10.75 -16.30 22.29
N SER A 537 10.41 -15.10 22.75
CA SER A 537 9.03 -14.72 23.05
C SER A 537 8.73 -13.31 22.59
N PHE A 538 7.49 -13.11 22.18
CA PHE A 538 6.93 -11.81 21.88
C PHE A 538 5.77 -11.54 22.84
N ALA A 539 5.62 -10.30 23.28
CA ALA A 539 4.50 -9.91 24.12
C ALA A 539 4.05 -8.49 23.80
N SER A 540 2.75 -8.34 23.54
CA SER A 540 2.10 -7.03 23.51
C SER A 540 2.18 -6.38 24.90
N THR A 541 2.67 -5.15 24.94
CA THR A 541 2.79 -4.34 26.16
C THR A 541 2.24 -2.94 25.90
N ASP A 542 2.05 -2.16 26.97
CA ASP A 542 1.49 -0.82 26.90
C ASP A 542 0.15 -0.80 26.13
N GLU A 543 -0.74 -1.74 26.48
CA GLU A 543 -2.09 -1.90 25.91
C GLU A 543 -2.14 -2.15 24.39
N GLY A 544 -1.08 -2.70 23.79
CA GLY A 544 -0.98 -2.90 22.34
C GLY A 544 0.00 -1.97 21.66
N ARG A 545 0.43 -0.89 22.31
CA ARG A 545 1.29 0.13 21.70
C ARG A 545 2.69 -0.38 21.41
N LYS A 546 3.19 -1.37 22.15
CA LYS A 546 4.56 -1.89 21.99
C LYS A 546 4.59 -3.41 21.89
N LEU A 547 5.47 -3.95 21.05
CA LEU A 547 5.79 -5.38 21.01
C LEU A 547 7.15 -5.63 21.64
N SER A 548 7.16 -6.24 22.82
CA SER A 548 8.40 -6.70 23.44
C SER A 548 8.88 -7.96 22.74
N HIS A 549 10.14 -7.97 22.31
CA HIS A 549 10.84 -9.12 21.73
C HIS A 549 11.97 -9.52 22.67
N SER A 550 11.89 -10.74 23.20
CA SER A 550 12.81 -11.24 24.23
C SER A 550 13.44 -12.57 23.85
N PHE A 551 14.72 -12.70 24.18
CA PHE A 551 15.51 -13.91 24.02
C PHE A 551 16.07 -14.32 25.38
N THR A 552 15.94 -15.61 25.71
CA THR A 552 16.67 -16.27 26.79
C THR A 552 17.55 -17.34 26.18
N VAL A 553 18.86 -17.18 26.32
CA VAL A 553 19.87 -18.05 25.71
C VAL A 553 20.60 -18.78 26.82
N THR A 554 20.52 -20.10 26.83
CA THR A 554 21.36 -20.97 27.66
C THR A 554 22.53 -21.43 26.79
N PRO A 555 23.75 -20.88 26.99
CA PRO A 555 24.90 -21.24 26.16
C PRO A 555 25.21 -22.73 26.28
N GLY A 556 25.51 -23.37 25.15
CA GLY A 556 26.08 -24.70 25.10
C GLY A 556 27.61 -24.67 25.20
N THR A 557 28.29 -25.59 24.53
CA THR A 557 29.75 -25.53 24.37
C THR A 557 30.15 -24.24 23.65
N THR A 558 30.99 -23.42 24.30
CA THR A 558 31.53 -22.19 23.72
C THR A 558 32.26 -22.46 22.42
N VAL A 559 31.90 -21.75 21.35
CA VAL A 559 32.68 -21.73 20.12
C VAL A 559 33.88 -20.80 20.33
N THR A 560 35.10 -21.33 20.34
CA THR A 560 36.32 -20.57 20.62
C THR A 560 36.41 -19.34 19.71
N GLY A 561 36.55 -18.14 20.32
CA GLY A 561 36.70 -16.88 19.59
C GLY A 561 35.40 -16.29 19.04
N GLN A 562 34.23 -16.82 19.39
CA GLN A 562 32.92 -16.28 19.00
C GLN A 562 31.99 -16.09 20.20
N GLY A 563 31.08 -15.14 20.10
CA GLY A 563 29.96 -14.92 21.03
C GLY A 563 28.62 -14.94 20.30
N ILE A 564 27.52 -15.10 21.03
CA ILE A 564 26.17 -14.96 20.48
C ILE A 564 25.79 -13.48 20.50
N TRP A 565 25.35 -12.99 19.34
CA TRP A 565 24.87 -11.62 19.16
C TRP A 565 23.40 -11.64 18.78
N CYS A 566 22.69 -10.59 19.17
CA CYS A 566 21.34 -10.27 18.75
C CYS A 566 21.39 -9.11 17.76
N ARG A 567 20.73 -9.25 16.60
CA ARG A 567 20.45 -8.15 15.70
C ARG A 567 19.04 -7.66 15.96
N ILE A 568 18.97 -6.52 16.64
CA ILE A 568 17.73 -5.90 17.09
C ILE A 568 16.99 -5.28 15.90
N ALA A 569 17.73 -4.60 15.02
CA ALA A 569 17.17 -3.99 13.82
C ALA A 569 18.22 -3.90 12.72
N SER A 570 17.75 -3.78 11.48
CA SER A 570 18.57 -3.44 10.32
C SER A 570 17.76 -2.56 9.36
N GLY A 571 18.43 -1.66 8.66
CA GLY A 571 17.76 -0.71 7.78
C GLY A 571 18.71 0.06 6.87
N SER A 572 18.18 0.87 5.97
CA SER A 572 18.96 1.86 5.22
C SER A 572 19.55 2.93 6.14
N ASP A 573 18.82 3.27 7.21
CA ASP A 573 19.28 4.17 8.25
C ASP A 573 18.84 3.71 9.65
N ILE A 574 19.69 3.99 10.64
CA ILE A 574 19.45 3.79 12.08
C ILE A 574 20.08 4.98 12.79
N THR A 575 19.28 5.69 13.58
CA THR A 575 19.67 6.91 14.29
C THR A 575 19.16 6.88 15.74
N GLU A 576 20.05 7.15 16.70
CA GLU A 576 19.68 7.36 18.10
C GLU A 576 19.00 8.72 18.27
N LEU A 577 17.83 8.73 18.89
CA LEU A 577 17.00 9.91 19.11
C LEU A 577 17.33 10.57 20.46
N PRO A 578 16.99 11.87 20.64
CA PRO A 578 17.26 12.58 21.90
C PRO A 578 16.67 11.93 23.16
N ASN A 579 15.60 11.14 23.02
CA ASN A 579 14.96 10.40 24.11
C ASN A 579 15.55 9.00 24.36
N GLY A 580 16.64 8.63 23.67
CA GLY A 580 17.33 7.36 23.81
C GLY A 580 16.74 6.19 23.02
N MET A 581 15.64 6.40 22.30
CA MET A 581 15.10 5.42 21.35
C MET A 581 15.93 5.42 20.05
N TYR A 582 15.79 4.37 19.25
CA TYR A 582 16.43 4.27 17.93
C TYR A 582 15.37 4.32 16.82
N ALA A 583 15.49 5.28 15.89
CA ALA A 583 14.68 5.34 14.69
C ALA A 583 15.27 4.49 13.58
N ILE A 584 14.42 3.69 12.94
CA ILE A 584 14.80 2.82 11.82
C ILE A 584 14.15 3.32 10.53
N ASN A 585 14.91 3.32 9.43
CA ASN A 585 14.47 3.67 8.07
C ASN A 585 13.68 4.98 7.99
N ASP A 586 14.30 6.10 8.36
CA ASP A 586 13.64 7.41 8.39
C ASP A 586 12.32 7.34 9.19
N LYS A 587 12.40 6.93 10.46
CA LYS A 587 11.27 6.93 11.41
C LYS A 587 10.07 6.13 10.91
N GLN A 588 10.32 4.93 10.38
CA GLN A 588 9.29 3.95 10.01
C GLN A 588 8.74 3.23 11.25
N TYR A 589 9.63 2.93 12.20
CA TYR A 589 9.34 2.43 13.54
C TYR A 589 10.49 2.79 14.49
N PHE A 590 10.25 2.65 15.79
CA PHE A 590 11.26 2.84 16.82
C PHE A 590 11.61 1.55 17.55
N ILE A 591 12.84 1.50 18.05
CA ILE A 591 13.30 0.51 19.01
C ILE A 591 13.53 1.23 20.35
N GLU A 592 13.00 0.64 21.42
CA GLU A 592 13.22 1.06 22.80
C GLU A 592 13.90 -0.06 23.59
N LEU A 593 14.91 0.29 24.38
CA LEU A 593 15.60 -0.64 25.27
C LEU A 593 15.20 -0.39 26.72
N PRO A 594 14.86 -1.43 27.51
CA PRO A 594 14.41 -1.27 28.89
C PRO A 594 15.54 -0.91 29.87
N GLY A 595 16.80 -1.08 29.48
CA GLY A 595 17.98 -0.94 30.34
C GLY A 595 18.96 0.15 29.88
N LYS A 596 20.08 0.26 30.60
CA LYS A 596 21.20 1.16 30.25
C LYS A 596 22.18 0.55 29.24
N GLU A 597 21.93 -0.68 28.79
CA GLU A 597 22.78 -1.36 27.83
C GLU A 597 22.76 -0.61 26.49
N LYS A 598 23.96 -0.30 25.99
CA LYS A 598 24.09 0.43 24.72
C LYS A 598 24.35 -0.55 23.58
N PRO A 599 23.46 -0.64 22.59
CA PRO A 599 23.69 -1.42 21.40
C PRO A 599 24.80 -0.77 20.55
N VAL A 600 25.36 -1.57 19.64
CA VAL A 600 26.30 -1.12 18.63
C VAL A 600 25.54 -0.82 17.35
N ILE A 601 25.65 0.41 16.85
CA ILE A 601 25.26 0.73 15.47
C ILE A 601 26.48 0.52 14.57
N ARG A 602 26.33 -0.26 13.50
CA ARG A 602 27.36 -0.43 12.48
C ARG A 602 26.81 -0.20 11.08
N THR A 603 27.68 0.25 10.18
CA THR A 603 27.42 0.28 8.74
C THR A 603 27.98 -0.97 8.08
N THR A 604 27.18 -1.63 7.25
CA THR A 604 27.56 -2.84 6.50
C THR A 604 28.29 -2.47 5.20
N ALA A 605 28.89 -3.47 4.55
CA ALA A 605 29.48 -3.30 3.22
C ALA A 605 28.46 -2.90 2.13
N ALA A 606 27.16 -3.16 2.34
CA ALA A 606 26.08 -2.76 1.44
C ALA A 606 25.53 -1.35 1.74
N ASN A 607 26.22 -0.56 2.57
CA ASN A 607 25.80 0.78 3.00
C ASN A 607 24.42 0.80 3.70
N THR A 608 24.07 -0.30 4.36
CA THR A 608 22.95 -0.37 5.31
C THR A 608 23.48 -0.31 6.73
N LYS A 609 22.60 -0.11 7.72
CA LYS A 609 22.95 -0.10 9.14
C LYS A 609 22.32 -1.27 9.89
N GLU A 610 22.99 -1.72 10.94
CA GLU A 610 22.51 -2.74 11.88
C GLU A 610 22.66 -2.25 13.32
N LEU A 611 21.66 -2.56 14.15
CA LEU A 611 21.65 -2.33 15.60
C LEU A 611 21.86 -3.66 16.31
N LEU A 612 23.03 -3.82 16.94
CA LEU A 612 23.49 -5.09 17.48
C LEU A 612 23.66 -5.04 18.99
N MET A 613 23.41 -6.16 19.66
CA MET A 613 23.65 -6.31 21.10
C MET A 613 24.30 -7.67 21.39
N PRO A 614 25.44 -7.71 22.09
CA PRO A 614 26.04 -8.97 22.51
C PRO A 614 25.16 -9.62 23.60
N ILE A 615 24.98 -10.93 23.54
CA ILE A 615 24.28 -11.68 24.58
C ILE A 615 25.31 -12.15 25.62
N ASN A 616 25.39 -11.40 26.72
CA ASN A 616 26.27 -11.76 27.83
C ASN A 616 25.54 -12.70 28.80
N ALA A 617 26.10 -13.88 29.05
CA ALA A 617 25.52 -14.83 29.98
C ALA A 617 25.84 -14.45 31.43
N THR A 618 24.80 -14.29 32.26
CA THR A 618 24.90 -14.18 33.72
C THR A 618 24.37 -15.48 34.32
N ASN A 619 25.11 -16.15 35.20
CA ASN A 619 24.71 -17.45 35.76
C ASN A 619 24.32 -18.51 34.70
N ASN A 620 25.13 -18.65 33.64
CA ASN A 620 24.90 -19.56 32.51
C ASN A 620 23.63 -19.29 31.69
N THR A 621 23.03 -18.10 31.79
CA THR A 621 21.92 -17.68 30.91
C THR A 621 22.11 -16.22 30.48
N GLY A 622 22.03 -15.94 29.18
CA GLY A 622 22.03 -14.58 28.65
C GLY A 622 20.63 -14.16 28.22
N THR A 623 20.28 -12.91 28.45
CA THR A 623 18.96 -12.36 28.09
C THR A 623 19.12 -11.07 27.32
N VAL A 624 18.32 -10.90 26.28
CA VAL A 624 18.16 -9.62 25.57
C VAL A 624 16.67 -9.37 25.39
N THR A 625 16.24 -8.16 25.72
CA THR A 625 14.86 -7.71 25.55
C THR A 625 14.86 -6.30 24.98
N TYR A 626 14.04 -6.06 23.98
CA TYR A 626 13.75 -4.74 23.43
C TYR A 626 12.28 -4.63 23.05
N SER A 627 11.81 -3.39 22.88
CA SER A 627 10.44 -3.11 22.45
C SER A 627 10.47 -2.48 21.07
N ILE A 628 9.61 -2.97 20.19
CA ILE A 628 9.32 -2.36 18.90
C ILE A 628 8.08 -1.49 19.05
N VAL A 629 8.18 -0.24 18.60
CA VAL A 629 7.12 0.75 18.70
C VAL A 629 6.79 1.26 17.31
N TRP A 630 5.55 1.08 16.88
CA TRP A 630 5.09 1.51 15.57
C TRP A 630 3.64 1.95 15.57
#